data_AF-A0A4R5TL70-F1
#
_entry.id   AF-A0A4R5TL70-F1
#
_cell.length_a   1.000
_cell.length_b   1.000
_cell.length_c   1.000
_cell.angle_alpha   90.00
_cell.angle_beta   90.00
_cell.angle_gamma   90.00
#
_symmetry.space_group_name_H-M   'P 1'
#
loop_
_entity.id
_entity.type
_entity.pdbx_description
1 polymer ?
#
loop_
_entity_poly.entity_id
_entity_poly.type
_entity_poly.pdbx_seq_one_letter_code
_entity_poly.pdbx_strand_id
1 'polypeptide(L)'
;MHHAWGGWKIDEASDVRVGIQQVPFGLLPYAAQSFWFGSGYYLGIEDDYDLGVVWRRGDGAHQWHAGVFFADEYGTGGRPGRYSFDVATTDDHPYRERERLNLRYENTRDWAGGELALGVSAFTGRIEDRARDGHHGHHGAALHAQWSRDAWTWQAQWARYRYDVPEARVSLSAFLFPFDIAAEADVPTLNVAYALPRSGWFDGITCYNNLSSTRPVRSDPGLRESWQNVTGCSFAKGKSFTYVDWIAGKNMWFAGGPGVGIDEPGGDGWRSRLNINIGFYF
;
A
#
# COMPACT_ATOMS: atom_id res chain seq x y z
N MET A 1 5.31 12.48 -7.46
CA MET A 1 4.55 13.60 -6.87
C MET A 1 3.66 12.98 -5.82
N HIS A 2 3.43 13.57 -4.64
CA HIS A 2 2.56 12.90 -3.65
C HIS A 2 1.07 13.16 -3.97
N HIS A 3 0.65 14.42 -4.12
CA HIS A 3 -0.72 14.73 -4.52
C HIS A 3 -0.82 16.10 -5.20
N ALA A 4 -1.79 16.25 -6.09
CA ALA A 4 -2.25 17.52 -6.66
C ALA A 4 -3.63 17.31 -7.30
N TRP A 5 -4.69 17.74 -6.61
CA TRP A 5 -6.06 17.54 -7.06
C TRP A 5 -6.94 18.75 -6.73
N GLY A 6 -7.99 18.93 -7.53
CA GLY A 6 -9.11 19.84 -7.26
C GLY A 6 -10.35 19.04 -6.87
N GLY A 7 -11.15 19.55 -5.93
CA GLY A 7 -12.33 18.85 -5.42
C GLY A 7 -13.60 19.69 -5.50
N TRP A 8 -14.73 19.01 -5.64
CA TRP A 8 -16.07 19.61 -5.63
C TRP A 8 -16.99 18.80 -4.70
N LYS A 9 -17.63 19.48 -3.74
CA LYS A 9 -18.69 18.87 -2.91
C LYS A 9 -19.99 18.85 -3.70
N ILE A 10 -20.52 17.65 -3.94
CA ILE A 10 -21.82 17.49 -4.61
C ILE A 10 -22.93 17.79 -3.61
N ASP A 11 -22.81 17.24 -2.40
CA ASP A 11 -23.72 17.44 -1.27
C ASP A 11 -22.96 17.30 0.06
N GLU A 12 -23.68 17.21 1.20
CA GLU A 12 -23.08 17.05 2.53
C GLU A 12 -22.38 15.69 2.70
N ALA A 13 -22.81 14.68 1.98
CA ALA A 13 -22.34 13.30 2.08
C ALA A 13 -21.31 12.94 1.00
N SER A 14 -21.21 13.71 -0.09
CA SER A 14 -20.52 13.29 -1.31
C SER A 14 -19.62 14.37 -1.92
N ASP A 15 -18.44 13.96 -2.37
CA ASP A 15 -17.52 14.80 -3.12
C ASP A 15 -16.87 14.06 -4.29
N VAL A 16 -16.37 14.84 -5.25
CA VAL A 16 -15.54 14.36 -6.35
C VAL A 16 -14.21 15.09 -6.32
N ARG A 17 -13.14 14.36 -6.59
CA ARG A 17 -11.78 14.88 -6.72
C ARG A 17 -11.18 14.49 -8.06
N VAL A 18 -10.50 15.43 -8.69
CA VAL A 18 -9.83 15.25 -10.00
C VAL A 18 -8.37 15.68 -9.88
N GLY A 19 -7.45 14.80 -10.25
CA GLY A 19 -6.01 15.04 -10.22
C GLY A 19 -5.22 13.85 -9.67
N ILE A 20 -4.00 14.10 -9.23
CA ILE A 20 -3.13 13.09 -8.61
C ILE A 20 -3.53 12.93 -7.15
N GLN A 21 -4.03 11.75 -6.78
CA GLN A 21 -4.63 11.48 -5.49
C GLN A 21 -4.56 10.00 -5.13
N GLN A 22 -4.75 9.71 -3.83
CA GLN A 22 -4.67 8.35 -3.32
C GLN A 22 -5.70 7.43 -4.00
N VAL A 23 -5.25 6.26 -4.45
CA VAL A 23 -6.05 5.19 -5.02
C VAL A 23 -6.80 4.47 -3.89
N PRO A 24 -8.14 4.44 -3.89
CA PRO A 24 -8.90 3.87 -2.79
C PRO A 24 -8.90 2.32 -2.87
N PHE A 25 -7.94 1.68 -2.22
CA PHE A 25 -7.85 0.23 -2.11
C PHE A 25 -7.41 -0.20 -0.71
N GLY A 26 -8.11 -1.18 -0.13
CA GLY A 26 -7.76 -1.75 1.16
C GLY A 26 -8.02 -0.83 2.37
N LEU A 27 -7.21 -0.97 3.41
CA LEU A 27 -7.17 -0.10 4.58
C LEU A 27 -6.73 1.31 4.18
N LEU A 28 -7.53 2.32 4.54
CA LEU A 28 -7.24 3.73 4.29
C LEU A 28 -7.15 4.52 5.61
N PRO A 29 -6.37 5.61 5.66
CA PRO A 29 -5.44 6.06 4.61
C PRO A 29 -4.17 5.19 4.54
N TYR A 30 -3.88 4.40 5.58
CA TYR A 30 -2.67 3.57 5.65
C TYR A 30 -2.97 2.20 6.24
N ALA A 31 -2.35 1.17 5.65
CA ALA A 31 -2.37 -0.21 6.13
C ALA A 31 -1.20 -0.53 7.08
N ALA A 32 -0.70 0.46 7.82
CA ALA A 32 0.41 0.31 8.76
C ALA A 32 0.43 1.45 9.79
N GLN A 33 1.29 1.31 10.80
CA GLN A 33 1.48 2.28 11.89
C GLN A 33 2.95 2.75 12.00
N SER A 34 3.82 2.21 11.14
CA SER A 34 5.27 2.44 11.09
C SER A 34 5.66 3.28 9.88
N PHE A 35 6.90 3.79 9.88
CA PHE A 35 7.45 4.53 8.74
C PHE A 35 7.72 3.63 7.52
N TRP A 36 8.02 2.35 7.75
CA TRP A 36 8.34 1.39 6.69
C TRP A 36 7.14 0.64 6.12
N PHE A 37 5.92 0.94 6.58
CA PHE A 37 4.70 0.31 6.10
C PHE A 37 4.73 -1.24 6.12
N GLY A 38 3.80 -1.87 5.40
CA GLY A 38 3.83 -3.29 5.06
C GLY A 38 4.31 -3.53 3.62
N SER A 39 4.28 -4.79 3.18
CA SER A 39 4.67 -5.18 1.83
C SER A 39 3.72 -4.66 0.75
N GLY A 40 2.44 -4.44 1.07
CA GLY A 40 1.45 -3.93 0.12
C GLY A 40 1.80 -2.52 -0.40
N TYR A 41 2.43 -1.68 0.44
CA TYR A 41 2.97 -0.39 0.03
C TYR A 41 4.01 -0.52 -1.08
N TYR A 42 4.95 -1.45 -0.94
CA TYR A 42 5.99 -1.70 -1.96
C TYR A 42 5.46 -2.41 -3.22
N LEU A 43 4.20 -2.85 -3.20
CA LEU A 43 3.54 -3.51 -4.32
C LEU A 43 2.60 -2.56 -5.08
N GLY A 44 2.52 -1.28 -4.70
CA GLY A 44 1.65 -0.30 -5.36
C GLY A 44 0.17 -0.48 -5.09
N ILE A 45 -0.19 -1.24 -4.04
CA ILE A 45 -1.60 -1.50 -3.69
C ILE A 45 -2.03 -0.81 -2.39
N GLU A 46 -1.10 -0.20 -1.64
CA GLU A 46 -1.36 0.57 -0.44
C GLU A 46 -0.60 1.90 -0.53
N ASP A 47 -1.18 3.00 -0.05
CA ASP A 47 -0.62 4.37 -0.14
C ASP A 47 -0.09 4.77 -1.54
N ASP A 48 -0.86 4.38 -2.55
CA ASP A 48 -0.58 4.61 -3.97
C ASP A 48 -1.36 5.85 -4.46
N TYR A 49 -0.77 6.69 -5.30
CA TYR A 49 -1.35 7.95 -5.77
C TYR A 49 -1.26 8.00 -7.28
N ASP A 50 -2.39 8.26 -7.93
CA ASP A 50 -2.50 8.22 -9.39
C ASP A 50 -3.31 9.39 -9.93
N LEU A 51 -3.12 9.67 -11.23
CA LEU A 51 -3.93 10.64 -11.94
C LEU A 51 -5.32 10.06 -12.24
N GLY A 52 -6.36 10.59 -11.59
CA GLY A 52 -7.71 10.10 -11.79
C GLY A 52 -8.83 11.01 -11.29
N VAL A 53 -10.04 10.47 -11.37
CA VAL A 53 -11.27 11.05 -10.82
C VAL A 53 -11.81 10.08 -9.78
N VAL A 54 -12.05 10.55 -8.57
CA VAL A 54 -12.58 9.75 -7.46
C VAL A 54 -13.83 10.41 -6.92
N TRP A 55 -14.92 9.67 -6.89
CA TRP A 55 -16.13 9.98 -6.13
C TRP A 55 -16.07 9.31 -4.76
N ARG A 56 -16.46 10.05 -3.73
CA ARG A 56 -16.52 9.58 -2.36
C ARG A 56 -17.88 9.90 -1.77
N ARG A 57 -18.43 8.98 -0.99
CA ARG A 57 -19.66 9.19 -0.25
C ARG A 57 -19.60 8.57 1.14
N GLY A 58 -19.86 9.38 2.16
CA GLY A 58 -20.06 8.95 3.53
C GLY A 58 -21.53 9.10 3.93
N ASP A 59 -22.16 8.02 4.39
CA ASP A 59 -23.56 8.01 4.81
C ASP A 59 -23.71 7.19 6.10
N GLY A 60 -23.73 7.89 7.23
CA GLY A 60 -23.69 7.27 8.56
C GLY A 60 -22.50 6.32 8.71
N ALA A 61 -22.79 5.04 8.92
CA ALA A 61 -21.81 3.97 9.07
C ALA A 61 -21.14 3.52 7.76
N HIS A 62 -21.55 4.05 6.60
CA HIS A 62 -21.13 3.57 5.29
C HIS A 62 -20.17 4.54 4.62
N GLN A 63 -19.07 4.03 4.07
CA GLN A 63 -18.10 4.79 3.29
C GLN A 63 -17.90 4.12 1.93
N TRP A 64 -18.09 4.89 0.86
CA TRP A 64 -17.98 4.44 -0.52
C TRP A 64 -16.95 5.25 -1.28
N HIS A 65 -16.14 4.59 -2.09
CA HIS A 65 -15.26 5.20 -3.05
C HIS A 65 -15.43 4.53 -4.42
N ALA A 66 -15.50 5.33 -5.46
CA ALA A 66 -15.41 4.87 -6.84
C ALA A 66 -14.43 5.76 -7.59
N GLY A 67 -13.41 5.17 -8.20
CA GLY A 67 -12.34 5.91 -8.87
C GLY A 67 -12.06 5.38 -10.27
N VAL A 68 -11.79 6.27 -11.22
CA VAL A 68 -11.20 5.95 -12.51
C VAL A 68 -9.86 6.66 -12.60
N PHE A 69 -8.80 5.90 -12.77
CA PHE A 69 -7.43 6.38 -12.88
C PHE A 69 -6.93 6.15 -14.29
N PHE A 70 -6.32 7.14 -14.90
CA PHE A 70 -5.93 7.09 -16.31
C PHE A 70 -4.53 6.51 -16.51
N ALA A 71 -3.63 6.80 -15.56
CA ALA A 71 -2.26 6.29 -15.51
C ALA A 71 -1.62 6.59 -14.14
N ASP A 72 -0.39 6.09 -13.96
CA ASP A 72 0.57 6.55 -12.95
C ASP A 72 0.74 8.08 -12.98
N GLU A 73 1.29 8.70 -11.93
CA GLU A 73 1.23 10.18 -11.76
C GLU A 73 1.91 10.96 -12.88
N TYR A 74 2.83 10.31 -13.61
CA TYR A 74 3.52 10.88 -14.75
C TYR A 74 3.06 10.32 -16.10
N GLY A 75 2.27 9.26 -16.13
CA GLY A 75 1.75 8.63 -17.35
C GLY A 75 2.77 7.88 -18.18
N THR A 76 4.02 7.72 -17.73
CA THR A 76 5.12 7.21 -18.57
C THR A 76 5.62 5.82 -18.22
N GLY A 77 5.55 5.38 -16.97
CA GLY A 77 6.26 4.19 -16.46
C GLY A 77 7.80 4.30 -16.45
N GLY A 78 8.40 5.19 -17.26
CA GLY A 78 9.85 5.36 -17.39
C GLY A 78 10.49 6.37 -16.42
N ARG A 79 9.76 6.87 -15.41
CA ARG A 79 10.29 7.84 -14.43
C ARG A 79 10.38 7.21 -13.04
N PRO A 80 11.55 6.67 -12.64
CA PRO A 80 11.68 5.98 -11.35
C PRO A 80 11.68 6.93 -10.15
N GLY A 81 11.89 8.24 -10.36
CA GLY A 81 11.82 9.29 -9.34
C GLY A 81 10.38 9.66 -8.97
N ARG A 82 9.71 8.76 -8.26
CA ARG A 82 8.30 8.90 -7.83
C ARG A 82 8.10 8.52 -6.36
N TYR A 83 6.95 8.92 -5.83
CA TYR A 83 6.54 8.61 -4.47
C TYR A 83 5.89 7.23 -4.45
N SER A 84 4.89 7.02 -5.30
CA SER A 84 4.13 5.79 -5.40
C SER A 84 4.89 4.68 -6.12
N PHE A 85 4.52 3.45 -5.81
CA PHE A 85 5.16 2.24 -6.32
C PHE A 85 4.41 1.73 -7.54
N ASP A 86 4.69 2.32 -8.69
CA ASP A 86 3.99 2.01 -9.93
C ASP A 86 4.80 1.12 -10.87
N VAL A 87 4.08 0.53 -11.83
CA VAL A 87 4.65 -0.22 -12.95
C VAL A 87 5.75 0.58 -13.62
N ALA A 88 6.92 -0.04 -13.75
CA ALA A 88 8.09 0.53 -14.37
C ALA A 88 8.28 -0.04 -15.77
N THR A 89 8.55 0.85 -16.73
CA THR A 89 8.98 0.44 -18.07
C THR A 89 10.48 0.17 -18.03
N THR A 90 10.87 -1.11 -18.10
CA THR A 90 12.26 -1.56 -18.17
C THR A 90 12.51 -2.30 -19.49
N ASP A 91 13.77 -2.63 -19.79
CA ASP A 91 14.12 -3.41 -20.98
C ASP A 91 13.55 -4.85 -20.89
N ASP A 92 13.55 -5.44 -19.68
CA ASP A 92 13.03 -6.78 -19.43
C ASP A 92 11.49 -6.81 -19.33
N HIS A 93 10.90 -5.75 -18.76
CA HIS A 93 9.46 -5.62 -18.52
C HIS A 93 8.97 -4.28 -19.07
N PRO A 94 8.66 -4.20 -20.38
CA PRO A 94 8.35 -2.93 -21.06
C PRO A 94 6.91 -2.48 -20.81
N TYR A 95 6.45 -2.52 -19.56
CA TYR A 95 5.06 -2.22 -19.18
C TYR A 95 4.89 -0.81 -18.64
N ARG A 96 3.67 -0.27 -18.74
CA ARG A 96 3.23 0.92 -17.98
C ARG A 96 1.76 0.81 -17.59
N GLU A 97 1.41 1.38 -16.45
CA GLU A 97 0.03 1.39 -15.96
C GLU A 97 -0.90 2.21 -16.85
N ARG A 98 -2.09 1.68 -17.14
CA ARG A 98 -3.14 2.34 -17.90
C ARG A 98 -4.51 2.05 -17.30
N GLU A 99 -5.37 3.06 -17.28
CA GLU A 99 -6.82 2.94 -17.07
C GLU A 99 -7.25 1.88 -16.03
N ARG A 100 -7.47 2.31 -14.79
CA ARG A 100 -7.89 1.45 -13.68
C ARG A 100 -9.19 1.97 -13.05
N LEU A 101 -10.21 1.12 -13.00
CA LEU A 101 -11.42 1.34 -12.21
C LEU A 101 -11.21 0.74 -10.82
N ASN A 102 -11.40 1.54 -9.78
CA ASN A 102 -11.31 1.16 -8.38
C ASN A 102 -12.65 1.34 -7.68
N LEU A 103 -13.06 0.36 -6.88
CA LEU A 103 -14.22 0.42 -6.00
C LEU A 103 -13.80 0.00 -4.59
N ARG A 104 -14.26 0.76 -3.60
CA ARG A 104 -14.07 0.43 -2.19
C ARG A 104 -15.31 0.75 -1.40
N TYR A 105 -15.64 -0.15 -0.48
CA TYR A 105 -16.72 0.01 0.48
C TYR A 105 -16.25 -0.37 1.88
N GLU A 106 -16.67 0.38 2.88
CA GLU A 106 -16.46 0.08 4.29
C GLU A 106 -17.72 0.37 5.10
N ASN A 107 -17.96 -0.47 6.11
CA ASN A 107 -19.00 -0.30 7.10
C ASN A 107 -18.41 -0.33 8.51
N THR A 108 -18.73 0.69 9.29
CA THR A 108 -18.30 0.85 10.67
C THR A 108 -19.43 0.52 11.64
N ARG A 109 -19.16 -0.29 12.66
CA ARG A 109 -20.15 -0.70 13.65
C ARG A 109 -19.52 -0.95 15.02
N ASP A 110 -20.33 -0.82 16.07
CA ASP A 110 -19.92 -1.23 17.41
C ASP A 110 -19.78 -2.75 17.47
N TRP A 111 -18.64 -3.22 17.98
CA TRP A 111 -18.39 -4.64 18.21
C TRP A 111 -17.41 -4.86 19.36
N ALA A 112 -17.79 -5.75 20.29
CA ALA A 112 -16.99 -6.13 21.46
C ALA A 112 -16.47 -4.92 22.29
N GLY A 113 -17.29 -3.87 22.41
CA GLY A 113 -16.95 -2.65 23.16
C GLY A 113 -15.91 -1.76 22.47
N GLY A 114 -15.67 -1.96 21.17
CA GLY A 114 -14.88 -1.09 20.32
C GLY A 114 -15.60 -0.81 19.01
N GLU A 115 -14.94 -0.04 18.14
CA GLU A 115 -15.40 0.27 16.80
C GLU A 115 -14.75 -0.72 15.81
N LEU A 116 -15.57 -1.43 15.03
CA LEU A 116 -15.13 -2.34 13.97
C LEU A 116 -15.52 -1.76 12.61
N ALA A 117 -14.54 -1.41 11.80
CA ALA A 117 -14.68 -1.12 10.39
C ALA A 117 -14.37 -2.38 9.57
N LEU A 118 -15.31 -2.83 8.73
CA LEU A 118 -15.13 -3.92 7.77
C LEU A 118 -15.32 -3.39 6.37
N GLY A 119 -14.44 -3.77 5.44
CA GLY A 119 -14.56 -3.33 4.07
C GLY A 119 -13.99 -4.29 3.05
N VAL A 120 -14.32 -3.95 1.81
CA VAL A 120 -13.92 -4.67 0.61
C VAL A 120 -13.45 -3.67 -0.42
N SER A 121 -12.45 -4.05 -1.21
CA SER A 121 -11.97 -3.27 -2.34
C SER A 121 -11.77 -4.15 -3.55
N ALA A 122 -11.95 -3.60 -4.74
CA ALA A 122 -11.63 -4.27 -5.99
C ALA A 122 -11.21 -3.25 -7.04
N PHE A 123 -10.29 -3.66 -7.90
CA PHE A 123 -9.94 -2.89 -9.07
C PHE A 123 -9.81 -3.78 -10.31
N THR A 124 -10.05 -3.16 -11.45
CA THR A 124 -9.86 -3.75 -12.77
C THR A 124 -9.34 -2.70 -13.73
N GLY A 125 -8.32 -3.04 -14.50
CA GLY A 125 -7.62 -2.11 -15.37
C GLY A 125 -6.69 -2.81 -16.33
N ARG A 126 -5.74 -2.07 -16.88
CA ARG A 126 -4.79 -2.57 -17.89
C ARG A 126 -3.37 -2.10 -17.62
N ILE A 127 -2.42 -2.78 -18.23
CA ILE A 127 -1.07 -2.27 -18.45
C ILE A 127 -0.78 -2.35 -19.94
N GLU A 128 -0.03 -1.38 -20.47
CA GLU A 128 0.36 -1.33 -21.88
C GLU A 128 1.74 -1.97 -22.07
N ASP A 129 1.88 -2.88 -23.03
CA ASP A 129 3.15 -3.42 -23.52
C ASP A 129 3.75 -2.46 -24.57
N ARG A 130 4.82 -1.78 -24.18
CA ARG A 130 5.52 -0.78 -25.01
C ARG A 130 6.39 -1.39 -26.09
N ALA A 131 6.71 -2.69 -26.01
CA ALA A 131 7.49 -3.39 -27.01
C ALA A 131 6.62 -3.99 -28.12
N ARG A 132 5.36 -4.38 -27.81
CA ARG A 132 4.48 -5.12 -28.74
C ARG A 132 3.19 -4.42 -29.13
N ASP A 133 3.00 -3.15 -28.76
CA ASP A 133 1.80 -2.34 -29.04
C ASP A 133 0.50 -3.10 -28.63
N GLY A 134 0.44 -3.48 -27.36
CA GLY A 134 -0.62 -4.32 -26.79
C GLY A 134 -0.96 -3.96 -25.34
N HIS A 135 -1.95 -4.65 -24.77
CA HIS A 135 -2.36 -4.46 -23.38
C HIS A 135 -2.58 -5.80 -22.67
N HIS A 136 -2.29 -5.82 -21.36
CA HIS A 136 -2.59 -6.92 -20.45
C HIS A 136 -3.55 -6.45 -19.35
N GLY A 137 -4.36 -7.36 -18.81
CA GLY A 137 -5.22 -7.07 -17.66
C GLY A 137 -4.43 -6.83 -16.38
N HIS A 138 -4.92 -5.92 -15.54
CA HIS A 138 -4.41 -5.69 -14.19
C HIS A 138 -5.59 -5.61 -13.22
N HIS A 139 -5.64 -6.55 -12.28
CA HIS A 139 -6.80 -6.76 -11.41
C HIS A 139 -6.38 -6.96 -9.96
N GLY A 140 -7.25 -6.57 -9.04
CA GLY A 140 -7.02 -6.83 -7.63
C GLY A 140 -8.29 -6.79 -6.80
N ALA A 141 -8.23 -7.43 -5.64
CA ALA A 141 -9.32 -7.46 -4.67
C ALA A 141 -8.76 -7.51 -3.25
N ALA A 142 -9.48 -6.94 -2.30
CA ALA A 142 -9.09 -6.95 -0.89
C ALA A 142 -10.31 -7.12 0.03
N LEU A 143 -10.09 -7.82 1.14
CA LEU A 143 -10.93 -7.77 2.34
C LEU A 143 -10.10 -7.11 3.44
N HIS A 144 -10.68 -6.19 4.18
CA HIS A 144 -9.98 -5.49 5.24
C HIS A 144 -10.86 -5.22 6.46
N ALA A 145 -10.22 -5.16 7.62
CA ALA A 145 -10.83 -4.90 8.90
C ALA A 145 -9.93 -4.01 9.76
N GLN A 146 -10.52 -3.05 10.45
CA GLN A 146 -9.88 -2.30 11.52
C GLN A 146 -10.78 -2.36 12.76
N TRP A 147 -10.21 -2.74 13.89
CA TRP A 147 -10.90 -2.72 15.18
C TRP A 147 -10.11 -1.86 16.16
N SER A 148 -10.78 -0.87 16.75
CA SER A 148 -10.19 0.03 17.72
C SER A 148 -11.00 0.01 19.01
N ARG A 149 -10.30 -0.17 20.13
CA ARG A 149 -10.89 -0.17 21.47
C ARG A 149 -9.90 0.39 22.47
N ASP A 150 -10.32 1.41 23.23
CA ASP A 150 -9.50 2.08 24.22
C ASP A 150 -8.17 2.53 23.59
N ALA A 151 -7.04 2.04 24.10
CA ALA A 151 -5.70 2.31 23.59
C ALA A 151 -5.26 1.39 22.44
N TRP A 152 -6.04 0.36 22.08
CA TRP A 152 -5.66 -0.64 21.09
C TRP A 152 -6.27 -0.35 19.72
N THR A 153 -5.47 -0.59 18.68
CA THR A 153 -5.94 -0.67 17.29
C THR A 153 -5.37 -1.93 16.64
N TRP A 154 -6.23 -2.70 16.00
CA TRP A 154 -5.90 -3.88 15.23
C TRP A 154 -6.32 -3.65 13.79
N GLN A 155 -5.46 -4.01 12.84
CA GLN A 155 -5.83 -4.02 11.43
C GLN A 155 -5.49 -5.36 10.82
N ALA A 156 -6.37 -5.89 9.98
CA ALA A 156 -6.13 -7.09 9.20
C ALA A 156 -6.58 -6.86 7.77
N GLN A 157 -5.80 -7.33 6.81
CA GLN A 157 -6.13 -7.25 5.39
C GLN A 157 -5.65 -8.51 4.68
N TRP A 158 -6.42 -8.96 3.71
CA TRP A 158 -5.96 -9.88 2.68
C TRP A 158 -6.24 -9.22 1.34
N ALA A 159 -5.19 -8.95 0.58
CA ALA A 159 -5.29 -8.45 -0.78
C ALA A 159 -4.73 -9.48 -1.76
N ARG A 160 -5.24 -9.48 -2.99
CA ARG A 160 -4.65 -10.15 -4.14
C ARG A 160 -4.54 -9.16 -5.28
N TYR A 161 -3.42 -9.20 -5.98
CA TYR A 161 -3.27 -8.53 -7.27
C TYR A 161 -2.82 -9.53 -8.33
N ARG A 162 -3.10 -9.22 -9.60
CA ARG A 162 -2.73 -10.01 -10.76
C ARG A 162 -2.46 -9.09 -11.96
N TYR A 163 -1.34 -9.35 -12.62
CA TYR A 163 -0.99 -8.84 -13.94
C TYR A 163 -1.11 -10.00 -14.94
N ASP A 164 -1.96 -9.87 -15.97
CA ASP A 164 -2.17 -10.88 -17.03
C ASP A 164 -1.06 -10.88 -18.08
N VAL A 165 0.18 -10.74 -17.61
CA VAL A 165 1.39 -10.83 -18.42
C VAL A 165 1.85 -12.29 -18.53
N PRO A 166 2.49 -12.67 -19.66
CA PRO A 166 3.02 -14.01 -19.84
C PRO A 166 4.19 -14.32 -18.89
N GLU A 167 4.95 -13.31 -18.47
CA GLU A 167 6.05 -13.44 -17.54
C GLU A 167 5.56 -13.73 -16.10
N ALA A 168 6.43 -14.32 -15.29
CA ALA A 168 6.17 -14.56 -13.87
C ALA A 168 6.31 -13.28 -13.01
N ARG A 169 6.93 -12.24 -13.56
CA ARG A 169 7.33 -11.02 -12.87
C ARG A 169 6.91 -9.78 -13.66
N VAL A 170 6.83 -8.65 -12.95
CA VAL A 170 6.75 -7.29 -13.53
C VAL A 170 7.69 -6.39 -12.75
N SER A 171 8.17 -5.31 -13.36
CA SER A 171 8.94 -4.29 -12.64
C SER A 171 8.03 -3.21 -12.06
N LEU A 172 8.28 -2.83 -10.81
CA LEU A 172 7.81 -1.58 -10.21
C LEU A 172 8.99 -0.62 -10.02
N SER A 173 8.72 0.64 -9.69
CA SER A 173 9.77 1.55 -9.24
C SER A 173 9.24 2.66 -8.35
N ALA A 174 10.07 3.08 -7.39
CA ALA A 174 9.92 4.33 -6.66
C ALA A 174 11.29 4.80 -6.17
N PHE A 175 11.40 6.05 -5.74
CA PHE A 175 12.63 6.61 -5.14
C PHE A 175 13.91 6.39 -5.97
N LEU A 176 13.82 6.45 -7.31
CA LEU A 176 14.90 6.28 -8.29
C LEU A 176 15.35 4.83 -8.55
N PHE A 177 14.67 3.82 -8.00
CA PHE A 177 15.08 2.42 -8.15
C PHE A 177 13.94 1.56 -8.71
N PRO A 178 14.12 0.95 -9.90
CA PRO A 178 13.27 -0.14 -10.36
C PRO A 178 13.65 -1.46 -9.68
N PHE A 179 12.66 -2.33 -9.48
CA PHE A 179 12.83 -3.68 -8.94
C PHE A 179 11.69 -4.57 -9.42
N ASP A 180 11.93 -5.88 -9.44
CA ASP A 180 10.93 -6.86 -9.86
C ASP A 180 10.09 -7.36 -8.69
N ILE A 181 8.82 -7.63 -9.00
CA ILE A 181 7.86 -8.30 -8.13
C ILE A 181 7.22 -9.48 -8.85
N ALA A 182 6.62 -10.40 -8.09
CA ALA A 182 5.74 -11.41 -8.67
C ALA A 182 4.59 -10.75 -9.44
N ALA A 183 4.22 -11.28 -10.61
CA ALA A 183 3.08 -10.80 -11.40
C ALA A 183 1.72 -11.12 -10.75
N GLU A 184 1.67 -12.02 -9.77
CA GLU A 184 0.43 -12.38 -9.06
C GLU A 184 0.76 -12.89 -7.66
N ALA A 185 0.18 -12.26 -6.63
CA ALA A 185 0.42 -12.65 -5.24
C ALA A 185 -0.76 -12.36 -4.32
N ASP A 186 -0.88 -13.17 -3.27
CA ASP A 186 -1.64 -12.88 -2.07
C ASP A 186 -0.80 -12.06 -1.08
N VAL A 187 -1.41 -11.05 -0.48
CA VAL A 187 -0.77 -10.09 0.41
C VAL A 187 -1.56 -10.00 1.72
N PRO A 188 -1.37 -10.96 2.65
CA PRO A 188 -1.92 -10.83 3.99
C PRO A 188 -1.13 -9.81 4.83
N THR A 189 -1.85 -8.97 5.56
CA THR A 189 -1.33 -7.96 6.49
C THR A 189 -2.05 -8.08 7.84
N LEU A 190 -1.30 -8.00 8.93
CA LEU A 190 -1.81 -7.95 10.30
C LEU A 190 -1.00 -6.92 11.10
N ASN A 191 -1.70 -5.95 11.67
CA ASN A 191 -1.12 -4.88 12.47
C ASN A 191 -1.75 -4.83 13.84
N VAL A 192 -0.94 -4.50 14.83
CA VAL A 192 -1.40 -4.12 16.17
C VAL A 192 -0.69 -2.84 16.59
N ALA A 193 -1.43 -1.93 17.20
CA ALA A 193 -0.92 -0.72 17.82
C ALA A 193 -1.53 -0.49 19.19
N TYR A 194 -0.74 0.10 20.07
CA TYR A 194 -1.11 0.49 21.42
C TYR A 194 -0.66 1.93 21.68
N ALA A 195 -1.62 2.83 21.82
CA ALA A 195 -1.40 4.22 22.21
C ALA A 195 -1.28 4.31 23.73
N LEU A 196 -0.11 4.66 24.26
CA LEU A 196 0.14 4.69 25.70
C LEU A 196 -0.79 5.70 26.38
N PRO A 197 -1.59 5.30 27.39
CA PRO A 197 -2.47 6.22 28.12
C PRO A 197 -1.72 7.31 28.88
N ARG A 198 -0.42 7.11 29.15
CA ARG A 198 0.47 8.07 29.81
C ARG A 198 1.80 8.13 29.05
N SER A 199 2.02 9.22 28.34
CA SER A 199 3.20 9.48 27.49
C SER A 199 4.31 10.30 28.16
N GLY A 200 4.09 10.75 29.40
CA GLY A 200 5.08 11.49 30.17
C GLY A 200 5.39 12.86 29.54
N TRP A 201 6.64 13.11 29.16
CA TRP A 201 7.05 14.35 28.50
C TRP A 201 6.56 14.44 27.04
N PHE A 202 6.26 13.32 26.39
CA PHE A 202 5.73 13.30 25.03
C PHE A 202 4.23 13.60 25.03
N ASP A 203 3.74 14.18 23.93
CA ASP A 203 2.32 14.46 23.75
C ASP A 203 1.56 13.18 23.35
N GLY A 204 2.27 12.20 22.77
CA GLY A 204 1.76 10.87 22.49
C GLY A 204 2.89 9.87 22.21
N ILE A 205 2.67 8.61 22.59
CA ILE A 205 3.52 7.49 22.22
C ILE A 205 2.61 6.35 21.75
N THR A 206 2.83 5.85 20.55
CA THR A 206 2.12 4.68 20.02
C THR A 206 3.13 3.62 19.62
N CYS A 207 3.08 2.46 20.27
CA CYS A 207 3.92 1.31 19.94
C CYS A 207 3.14 0.31 19.10
N TYR A 208 3.81 -0.33 18.15
CA TYR A 208 3.14 -1.17 17.15
C TYR A 208 4.01 -2.33 16.67
N ASN A 209 3.33 -3.30 16.07
CA ASN A 209 3.93 -4.34 15.23
C ASN A 209 3.09 -4.44 13.94
N ASN A 210 3.76 -4.32 12.79
CA ASN A 210 3.17 -4.46 11.47
C ASN A 210 3.78 -5.67 10.77
N LEU A 211 2.96 -6.68 10.47
CA LEU A 211 3.37 -7.91 9.81
C LEU A 211 2.66 -8.03 8.46
N SER A 212 3.43 -8.33 7.41
CA SER A 212 2.87 -8.59 6.09
C SER A 212 3.68 -9.67 5.37
N SER A 213 3.05 -10.33 4.41
CA SER A 213 3.71 -11.30 3.53
C SER A 213 3.28 -11.06 2.09
N THR A 214 4.15 -11.39 1.15
CA THR A 214 3.82 -11.44 -0.28
C THR A 214 3.99 -12.88 -0.72
N ARG A 215 2.90 -13.51 -1.16
CA ARG A 215 2.85 -14.95 -1.45
C ARG A 215 2.47 -15.14 -2.91
N PRO A 216 3.45 -15.38 -3.80
CA PRO A 216 3.17 -15.63 -5.19
C PRO A 216 2.18 -16.78 -5.37
N VAL A 217 1.20 -16.61 -6.24
CA VAL A 217 0.17 -17.63 -6.50
C VAL A 217 0.63 -18.62 -7.58
N ARG A 218 1.41 -18.13 -8.54
CA ARG A 218 1.95 -18.96 -9.63
C ARG A 218 3.05 -19.87 -9.09
N SER A 219 3.03 -21.13 -9.51
CA SER A 219 4.13 -22.06 -9.27
C SER A 219 5.21 -21.85 -10.33
N ASP A 220 6.20 -21.03 -10.01
CA ASP A 220 7.34 -20.73 -10.87
C ASP A 220 8.64 -20.78 -10.04
N PRO A 221 9.73 -21.41 -10.54
CA PRO A 221 10.98 -21.52 -9.79
C PRO A 221 11.65 -20.15 -9.53
N GLY A 222 11.30 -19.12 -10.29
CA GLY A 222 11.74 -17.75 -10.08
C GLY A 222 10.88 -16.97 -9.08
N LEU A 223 9.96 -17.61 -8.35
CA LEU A 223 9.08 -16.95 -7.38
C LEU A 223 9.25 -17.56 -5.98
N ARG A 224 9.25 -16.69 -4.97
CA ARG A 224 9.41 -17.07 -3.56
C ARG A 224 8.68 -16.08 -2.67
N GLU A 225 8.05 -16.58 -1.60
CA GLU A 225 7.38 -15.71 -0.64
C GLU A 225 8.31 -14.72 0.04
N SER A 226 7.75 -13.57 0.42
CA SER A 226 8.41 -12.52 1.18
C SER A 226 7.69 -12.29 2.50
N TRP A 227 8.45 -11.84 3.49
CA TRP A 227 7.94 -11.48 4.81
C TRP A 227 8.55 -10.16 5.24
N GLN A 228 7.72 -9.30 5.83
CA GLN A 228 8.16 -8.08 6.50
C GLN A 228 7.47 -7.97 7.85
N ASN A 229 8.27 -7.67 8.87
CA ASN A 229 7.82 -7.35 10.21
C ASN A 229 8.48 -6.04 10.65
N VAL A 230 7.68 -5.03 10.97
CA VAL A 230 8.15 -3.76 11.53
C VAL A 230 7.64 -3.64 12.96
N THR A 231 8.53 -3.65 13.93
CA THR A 231 8.21 -3.40 15.35
C THR A 231 8.81 -2.07 15.76
N GLY A 232 8.02 -1.19 16.37
CA GLY A 232 8.52 0.12 16.73
C GLY A 232 7.58 0.92 17.61
N CYS A 233 7.96 2.17 17.85
CA CYS A 233 7.08 3.16 18.45
C CYS A 233 7.24 4.50 17.73
N SER A 234 6.13 5.24 17.66
CA SER A 234 6.11 6.65 17.28
C SER A 234 6.03 7.54 18.52
N PHE A 235 6.64 8.72 18.43
CA PHE A 235 6.75 9.71 19.49
C PHE A 235 6.35 11.08 18.95
N ALA A 236 5.31 11.68 19.52
CA ALA A 236 4.85 13.01 19.17
C ALA A 236 5.27 14.04 20.22
N LYS A 237 5.83 15.17 19.79
CA LYS A 237 6.08 16.33 20.65
C LYS A 237 5.98 17.65 19.88
N GLY A 238 4.95 18.43 20.13
CA GLY A 238 4.66 19.68 19.43
C GLY A 238 4.64 19.46 17.92
N LYS A 239 5.56 20.12 17.21
CA LYS A 239 5.72 19.99 15.75
C LYS A 239 6.58 18.81 15.32
N SER A 240 7.19 18.08 16.26
CA SER A 240 8.05 16.94 15.96
C SER A 240 7.29 15.63 16.06
N PHE A 241 7.54 14.74 15.11
CA PHE A 241 7.05 13.37 15.11
C PHE A 241 8.19 12.43 14.71
N THR A 242 8.48 11.45 15.56
CA THR A 242 9.60 10.53 15.36
C THR A 242 9.12 9.09 15.32
N TYR A 243 9.54 8.33 14.33
CA TYR A 243 9.40 6.87 14.31
C TYR A 243 10.72 6.22 14.71
N VAL A 244 10.66 5.23 15.59
CA VAL A 244 11.78 4.34 15.91
C VAL A 244 11.36 2.92 15.56
N ASP A 245 11.87 2.43 14.44
CA ASP A 245 11.45 1.17 13.80
C ASP A 245 12.59 0.17 13.74
N TRP A 246 12.31 -1.04 14.20
CA TRP A 246 13.07 -2.23 13.83
C TRP A 246 12.33 -2.96 12.71
N ILE A 247 12.84 -2.83 11.49
CA ILE A 247 12.33 -3.56 10.33
C ILE A 247 13.16 -4.83 10.14
N ALA A 248 12.48 -5.96 10.04
CA ALA A 248 13.05 -7.26 9.71
C ALA A 248 12.26 -7.91 8.58
N GLY A 249 12.93 -8.61 7.67
CA GLY A 249 12.26 -9.28 6.58
C GLY A 249 13.06 -10.42 5.98
N LYS A 250 12.35 -11.37 5.38
CA LYS A 250 12.90 -12.47 4.59
C LYS A 250 12.46 -12.25 3.15
N ASN A 251 13.40 -12.36 2.22
CA ASN A 251 13.17 -12.06 0.82
C ASN A 251 12.45 -10.71 0.62
N MET A 252 12.89 -9.68 1.33
CA MET A 252 12.21 -8.38 1.34
C MET A 252 13.21 -7.28 1.04
N TRP A 253 13.08 -6.66 -0.14
CA TRP A 253 13.97 -5.61 -0.62
C TRP A 253 14.19 -4.50 0.44
N PHE A 254 13.10 -4.06 1.06
CA PHE A 254 13.11 -2.99 2.06
C PHE A 254 13.49 -3.44 3.48
N ALA A 255 13.87 -4.70 3.66
CA ALA A 255 14.63 -5.16 4.83
C ALA A 255 16.07 -5.55 4.47
N GLY A 256 16.50 -5.25 3.24
CA GLY A 256 17.82 -5.54 2.70
C GLY A 256 17.93 -6.86 1.95
N GLY A 257 16.83 -7.57 1.66
CA GLY A 257 16.78 -8.76 0.78
C GLY A 257 16.83 -8.42 -0.72
N PRO A 258 16.82 -9.42 -1.61
CA PRO A 258 17.02 -9.20 -3.05
C PRO A 258 15.74 -8.92 -3.85
N GLY A 259 14.53 -9.05 -3.27
CA GLY A 259 13.29 -8.77 -4.00
C GLY A 259 12.03 -8.78 -3.16
N VAL A 260 10.87 -8.83 -3.81
CA VAL A 260 9.53 -8.99 -3.19
C VAL A 260 8.71 -9.98 -4.02
N GLY A 261 8.40 -11.15 -3.48
CA GLY A 261 7.69 -12.21 -4.19
C GLY A 261 8.53 -12.96 -5.24
N ILE A 262 9.82 -12.68 -5.36
CA ILE A 262 10.70 -13.27 -6.38
C ILE A 262 11.78 -14.15 -5.74
N ASP A 263 12.26 -15.15 -6.47
CA ASP A 263 13.42 -15.93 -6.04
C ASP A 263 14.72 -15.39 -6.63
N GLU A 264 15.59 -14.88 -5.77
CA GLU A 264 16.91 -14.35 -6.11
C GLU A 264 17.96 -14.75 -5.06
N PRO A 265 19.24 -14.90 -5.44
CA PRO A 265 20.31 -15.26 -4.52
C PRO A 265 20.34 -14.37 -3.26
N GLY A 266 20.31 -15.02 -2.09
CA GLY A 266 20.30 -14.34 -0.80
C GLY A 266 18.90 -14.01 -0.24
N GLY A 267 17.82 -14.46 -0.89
CA GLY A 267 16.44 -14.29 -0.42
C GLY A 267 16.05 -15.14 0.79
N ASP A 268 16.77 -16.23 1.07
CA ASP A 268 16.42 -17.18 2.14
C ASP A 268 16.69 -16.69 3.57
N GLY A 269 17.57 -15.71 3.73
CA GLY A 269 17.95 -15.18 5.04
C GLY A 269 17.02 -14.07 5.52
N TRP A 270 16.78 -14.01 6.84
CA TRP A 270 16.21 -12.82 7.47
C TRP A 270 17.29 -11.74 7.59
N ARG A 271 16.92 -10.52 7.24
CA ARG A 271 17.75 -9.32 7.39
C ARG A 271 16.96 -8.28 8.17
N SER A 272 17.66 -7.39 8.85
CA SER A 272 17.02 -6.35 9.66
C SER A 272 17.84 -5.08 9.75
N ARG A 273 17.17 -3.98 10.06
CA ARG A 273 17.80 -2.67 10.30
C ARG A 273 16.98 -1.85 11.29
N LEU A 274 17.69 -1.05 12.07
CA LEU A 274 17.09 0.00 12.90
C LEU A 274 16.95 1.27 12.05
N ASN A 275 15.78 1.89 12.12
CA ASN A 275 15.49 3.17 11.47
C ASN A 275 14.95 4.15 12.51
N ILE A 276 15.49 5.36 12.48
CA ILE A 276 14.97 6.49 13.26
C ILE A 276 14.63 7.58 12.25
N ASN A 277 13.34 7.79 12.02
CA ASN A 277 12.84 8.85 11.16
C ASN A 277 12.34 10.00 12.03
N ILE A 278 12.82 11.22 11.79
CA ILE A 278 12.44 12.42 12.53
C ILE A 278 11.80 13.40 11.55
N GLY A 279 10.53 13.70 11.74
CA GLY A 279 9.76 14.67 10.96
C GLY A 279 9.43 15.91 11.77
N PHE A 280 9.47 17.07 11.10
CA PHE A 280 9.01 18.35 11.64
C PHE A 280 7.87 18.88 10.77
N TYR A 281 6.68 19.04 11.35
CA TYR A 281 5.45 19.42 10.65
C TYR A 281 5.10 20.88 10.97
N PHE A 282 4.75 21.67 9.95
CA PHE A 282 4.52 23.11 10.07
C PHE A 282 3.13 23.54 9.62
#